data_AF-A0A813HMD1-F1
#
_entry.id   AF-A0A813HMD1-F1
#
_cell.length_a   1.000
_cell.length_b   1.000
_cell.length_c   1.000
_cell.angle_alpha   90.00
_cell.angle_beta   90.00
_cell.angle_gamma   90.00
#
_symmetry.space_group_name_H-M   'P 1'
#
loop_
_entity.id
_entity.type
_entity.pdbx_description
1 polymer ?
#
loop_
_entity_poly.entity_id
_entity_poly.type
_entity_poly.pdbx_seq_one_letter_code
_entity_poly.pdbx_strand_id
1 'polypeptide(L)'
;MLHRCPSRVIPPSSCQWRGIPWATASRSGRALSASSSESKETRFSDEQPPVLVRAGLVGASTALMTPIFPIIGFNQLVFRFATPKQQGLINGGTSMLYFSAMVLAPNAFYYAPILLPFAVSNGVTAAALYLAAETALGGPRKLAAPKLGPIPLAGPGLGLATAMMVPWTYPYSWTLVYGPAEALTWLSSDMIWNFCYSSWMGPCLAMTGLVSGLILDVVLRPLVLGVPGWHWPKLAGVVLAATSMGLVALYSTSTRTDVPHLADVSLDAEEFHRWFFPATAVCFVRGREEFCWVPGLDHHSGKVVSEKQYLVQDASGSFAFDPGAREVGIGSASRSQALLAKAQDGGARCYSSHHLAFFDGLVGDALGRGELSKLADALPLQEAAVTDALVVLLASSAPVEVVSKSLEELWPLLLSSARFGSRKTPWPTSPEDLLSDLRSTRSAQFRELQRLEAGAPEGPFRAEELRSSLQGAGIIVARAQSALRALGPSAKDDASERASDWLVLGRHLRQERLSDAKQKLIGGVLATLGIVVALKWLSFALEHIPKD
;
A
#
# COMPACT_ATOMS: atom_id res chain seq x y z
N MET A 1 -17.31 -34.08 20.60
CA MET A 1 -18.69 -33.54 20.69
C MET A 1 -19.06 -33.01 19.32
N LEU A 2 -19.87 -33.78 18.60
CA LEU A 2 -20.33 -33.52 17.24
C LEU A 2 -21.77 -33.01 17.32
N HIS A 3 -22.03 -31.77 16.89
CA HIS A 3 -23.40 -31.28 16.71
C HIS A 3 -23.79 -31.31 15.24
N ARG A 4 -24.72 -32.23 14.94
CA ARG A 4 -25.50 -32.30 13.71
C ARG A 4 -26.55 -31.19 13.68
N CYS A 5 -26.84 -30.66 12.50
CA CYS A 5 -28.14 -30.06 12.20
C CYS A 5 -28.67 -30.56 10.83
N PRO A 6 -30.00 -30.62 10.65
CA PRO A 6 -30.64 -31.61 9.79
C PRO A 6 -31.05 -31.07 8.42
N SER A 7 -31.05 -31.98 7.45
CA SER A 7 -31.62 -31.86 6.11
C SER A 7 -33.15 -31.81 6.16
N ARG A 8 -33.76 -30.82 5.47
CA ARG A 8 -35.18 -30.82 5.13
C ARG A 8 -35.37 -31.17 3.65
N VAL A 9 -36.09 -32.25 3.44
CA VAL A 9 -36.59 -32.75 2.15
C VAL A 9 -37.91 -32.04 1.84
N ILE A 10 -38.06 -31.51 0.62
CA ILE A 10 -39.33 -30.97 0.09
C ILE A 10 -39.77 -31.88 -1.06
N PRO A 11 -41.03 -32.36 -1.09
CA PRO A 11 -41.53 -33.25 -2.15
C PRO A 11 -42.01 -32.46 -3.38
N PRO A 12 -42.10 -33.11 -4.57
CA PRO A 12 -42.58 -32.47 -5.79
C PRO A 12 -44.11 -32.59 -5.89
N SER A 13 -44.82 -31.45 -5.97
CA SER A 13 -46.24 -31.40 -6.33
C SER A 13 -46.39 -31.09 -7.81
N SER A 14 -46.94 -32.07 -8.52
CA SER A 14 -47.47 -32.02 -9.87
C SER A 14 -48.63 -31.02 -10.00
N CYS A 15 -48.59 -30.18 -11.04
CA CYS A 15 -49.77 -29.44 -11.51
C CYS A 15 -50.01 -29.77 -12.98
N GLN A 16 -50.91 -30.73 -13.20
CA GLN A 16 -51.64 -30.92 -14.45
C GLN A 16 -52.58 -29.73 -14.65
N TRP A 17 -52.55 -29.10 -15.82
CA TRP A 17 -53.70 -28.32 -16.30
C TRP A 17 -54.21 -28.92 -17.61
N ARG A 18 -55.45 -29.40 -17.50
CA ARG A 18 -56.31 -29.92 -18.58
C ARG A 18 -56.67 -28.80 -19.54
N GLY A 19 -56.86 -29.16 -20.81
CA GLY A 19 -57.29 -28.24 -21.87
C GLY A 19 -58.81 -28.10 -22.04
N ILE A 20 -59.12 -27.47 -23.19
CA ILE A 20 -60.39 -27.43 -23.96
C ILE A 20 -61.38 -26.35 -23.48
N PRO A 21 -62.19 -25.65 -24.34
CA PRO A 21 -62.42 -25.79 -25.79
C PRO A 21 -62.33 -24.52 -26.66
N TRP A 22 -62.37 -24.83 -27.96
CA TRP A 22 -62.78 -24.05 -29.12
C TRP A 22 -64.04 -23.20 -28.94
N ALA A 23 -64.02 -21.99 -29.51
CA ALA A 23 -65.23 -21.26 -29.90
C ALA A 23 -65.01 -20.62 -31.27
N THR A 24 -65.69 -21.18 -32.26
CA THR A 24 -65.96 -20.58 -33.57
C THR A 24 -67.12 -19.60 -33.44
N ALA A 25 -66.94 -18.37 -33.93
CA ALA A 25 -68.05 -17.51 -34.30
C ALA A 25 -67.66 -16.70 -35.54
N SER A 26 -68.41 -16.92 -36.61
CA SER A 26 -68.35 -16.17 -37.85
C SER A 26 -69.02 -14.80 -37.69
N ARG A 27 -68.46 -13.77 -38.34
CA ARG A 27 -69.29 -12.80 -39.07
C ARG A 27 -68.47 -11.97 -40.05
N SER A 28 -68.90 -12.07 -41.30
CA SER A 28 -68.60 -11.21 -42.44
C SER A 28 -69.12 -9.78 -42.19
N GLY A 29 -68.37 -8.77 -42.63
CA GLY A 29 -68.76 -7.37 -42.60
C GLY A 29 -67.78 -6.45 -43.33
N ARG A 30 -68.05 -6.26 -44.63
CA ARG A 30 -67.64 -5.22 -45.59
C ARG A 30 -66.59 -4.15 -45.21
N ALA A 31 -65.69 -3.97 -46.18
CA ALA A 31 -64.83 -2.83 -46.41
C ALA A 31 -65.54 -1.46 -46.35
N LEU A 32 -64.85 -0.49 -45.75
CA LEU A 32 -64.88 0.91 -46.14
C LEU A 32 -63.45 1.47 -46.04
N SER A 33 -62.97 1.96 -47.18
CA SER A 33 -61.77 2.77 -47.32
C SER A 33 -61.93 4.07 -46.55
N ALA A 34 -61.04 4.32 -45.59
CA ALA A 34 -60.76 5.66 -45.11
C ALA A 34 -59.25 5.84 -45.11
N SER A 35 -58.79 6.66 -46.04
CA SER A 35 -57.46 7.23 -46.08
C SER A 35 -57.23 8.08 -44.83
N SER A 36 -56.74 7.45 -43.76
CA SER A 36 -56.08 8.17 -42.68
C SER A 36 -54.59 8.10 -42.94
N SER A 37 -53.97 9.25 -43.12
CA SER A 37 -52.53 9.44 -43.18
C SER A 37 -51.84 8.56 -42.12
N GLU A 38 -51.15 7.52 -42.57
CA GLU A 38 -50.12 6.86 -41.78
C GLU A 38 -49.06 7.93 -41.48
N SER A 39 -49.22 8.61 -40.35
CA SER A 39 -48.06 8.99 -39.57
C SER A 39 -47.26 7.69 -39.43
N LYS A 40 -46.11 7.62 -40.10
CA LYS A 40 -45.00 6.72 -39.74
C LYS A 40 -44.59 7.09 -38.32
N GLU A 41 -45.44 6.78 -37.35
CA GLU A 41 -45.02 6.51 -36.01
C GLU A 41 -44.09 5.32 -36.18
N THR A 42 -42.80 5.63 -36.13
CA THR A 42 -41.75 4.66 -35.92
C THR A 42 -42.12 3.93 -34.64
N ARG A 43 -42.94 2.88 -34.76
CA ARG A 43 -43.05 1.83 -33.76
C ARG A 43 -41.64 1.33 -33.62
N PHE A 44 -40.93 1.88 -32.63
CA PHE A 44 -39.76 1.23 -32.09
C PHE A 44 -40.22 -0.18 -31.84
N SER A 45 -39.67 -1.12 -32.61
CA SER A 45 -40.00 -2.53 -32.48
C SER A 45 -39.59 -2.90 -31.05
N ASP A 46 -40.56 -3.00 -30.14
CA ASP A 46 -40.35 -3.34 -28.72
C ASP A 46 -39.58 -4.66 -28.54
N GLU A 47 -39.47 -5.43 -29.63
CA GLU A 47 -38.76 -6.70 -29.75
C GLU A 47 -37.23 -6.55 -29.92
N GLN A 48 -36.71 -5.36 -30.24
CA GLN A 48 -35.27 -5.13 -30.43
C GLN A 48 -34.66 -4.31 -29.30
N PRO A 49 -33.43 -4.64 -28.84
CA PRO A 49 -32.75 -3.80 -27.87
C PRO A 49 -32.48 -2.40 -28.43
N PRO A 50 -32.43 -1.34 -27.61
CA PRO A 50 -31.91 -0.06 -28.06
C PRO A 50 -30.46 -0.18 -28.55
N VAL A 51 -30.07 0.61 -29.55
CA VAL A 51 -28.72 0.59 -30.16
C VAL A 51 -27.61 0.69 -29.10
N LEU A 52 -27.77 1.60 -28.13
CA LEU A 52 -26.80 1.80 -27.03
C LEU A 52 -26.67 0.56 -26.13
N VAL A 53 -27.76 -0.19 -25.92
CA VAL A 53 -27.74 -1.43 -25.14
C VAL A 53 -26.99 -2.52 -25.90
N ARG A 54 -27.16 -2.61 -27.22
CA ARG A 54 -26.40 -3.54 -28.06
C ARG A 54 -24.91 -3.21 -28.08
N ALA A 55 -24.56 -1.96 -28.31
CA ALA A 55 -23.17 -1.50 -28.29
C ALA A 55 -22.55 -1.74 -26.90
N GLY A 56 -23.29 -1.44 -25.83
CA GLY A 56 -22.89 -1.71 -24.46
C GLY A 56 -22.69 -3.19 -24.17
N LEU A 57 -23.57 -4.07 -24.66
CA LEU A 57 -23.42 -5.52 -24.55
C LEU A 57 -22.17 -6.04 -25.27
N VAL A 58 -21.92 -5.59 -26.49
CA VAL A 58 -20.72 -5.95 -27.26
C VAL A 58 -19.47 -5.46 -26.55
N GLY A 59 -19.45 -4.19 -26.10
CA GLY A 59 -18.34 -3.62 -25.37
C GLY A 59 -18.06 -4.33 -24.04
N ALA A 60 -19.09 -4.50 -23.20
CA ALA A 60 -18.95 -5.14 -21.90
C ALA A 60 -18.51 -6.60 -22.02
N SER A 61 -19.03 -7.34 -23.00
CA SER A 61 -18.62 -8.74 -23.23
C SER A 61 -17.19 -8.84 -23.75
N THR A 62 -16.78 -7.91 -24.61
CA THR A 62 -15.38 -7.83 -25.06
C THR A 62 -14.45 -7.50 -23.90
N ALA A 63 -14.84 -6.57 -23.02
CA ALA A 63 -14.12 -6.27 -21.80
C ALA A 63 -14.02 -7.50 -20.88
N LEU A 64 -15.13 -8.19 -20.58
CA LEU A 64 -15.16 -9.41 -19.78
C LEU A 64 -14.30 -10.55 -20.37
N MET A 65 -14.21 -10.65 -21.69
CA MET A 65 -13.38 -11.67 -22.37
C MET A 65 -11.90 -11.28 -22.47
N THR A 66 -11.52 -10.05 -22.14
CA THR A 66 -10.14 -9.57 -22.29
C THR A 66 -9.08 -10.46 -21.62
N PRO A 67 -9.30 -11.06 -20.42
CA PRO A 67 -8.33 -11.97 -19.82
C PRO A 67 -8.05 -13.23 -20.66
N ILE A 68 -8.97 -13.61 -21.56
CA ILE A 68 -8.81 -14.78 -22.43
C ILE A 68 -7.97 -14.44 -23.66
N PHE A 69 -7.88 -13.17 -24.09
CA PHE A 69 -7.19 -12.81 -25.33
C PHE A 69 -5.69 -13.17 -25.34
N PRO A 70 -4.91 -12.94 -24.25
CA PRO A 70 -3.52 -13.39 -24.18
C PRO A 70 -3.38 -14.91 -24.32
N ILE A 71 -4.36 -15.69 -23.86
CA ILE A 71 -4.36 -17.15 -23.96
C ILE A 71 -4.50 -17.59 -25.42
N ILE A 72 -5.40 -16.94 -26.16
CA ILE A 72 -5.58 -17.17 -27.59
C ILE A 72 -4.28 -16.82 -28.33
N GLY A 73 -3.69 -15.65 -28.05
CA GLY A 73 -2.42 -15.22 -28.63
C GLY A 73 -1.26 -16.17 -28.31
N PHE A 74 -1.14 -16.60 -27.05
CA PHE A 74 -0.12 -17.56 -26.61
C PHE A 74 -0.25 -18.90 -27.36
N ASN A 75 -1.46 -19.44 -27.47
CA ASN A 75 -1.70 -20.66 -28.24
C ASN A 75 -1.26 -20.51 -29.70
N GLN A 76 -1.56 -19.37 -30.33
CA GLN A 76 -1.13 -19.11 -31.72
C GLN A 76 0.40 -19.09 -31.84
N LEU A 77 1.09 -18.44 -30.91
CA LEU A 77 2.56 -18.41 -30.89
C LEU A 77 3.14 -19.81 -30.70
N VAL A 78 2.59 -20.59 -29.77
CA VAL A 78 3.01 -21.97 -29.51
C VAL A 78 2.79 -22.86 -30.74
N PHE A 79 1.62 -22.81 -31.37
CA PHE A 79 1.36 -23.62 -32.57
C PHE A 79 2.20 -23.21 -33.77
N ARG A 80 2.58 -21.93 -33.87
CA ARG A 80 3.37 -21.40 -35.00
C ARG A 80 4.87 -21.62 -34.85
N PHE A 81 5.40 -21.55 -33.63
CA PHE A 81 6.85 -21.49 -33.40
C PHE A 81 7.41 -22.62 -32.54
N ALA A 82 6.59 -23.27 -31.71
CA ALA A 82 7.06 -24.39 -30.91
C ALA A 82 6.98 -25.70 -31.72
N THR A 83 8.05 -26.48 -31.70
CA THR A 83 8.06 -27.84 -32.22
C THR A 83 7.08 -28.73 -31.43
N PRO A 84 6.55 -29.83 -32.00
CA PRO A 84 5.65 -30.74 -31.27
C PRO A 84 6.21 -31.22 -29.92
N LYS A 85 7.52 -31.42 -29.84
CA LYS A 85 8.20 -31.78 -28.58
C LYS A 85 8.16 -30.64 -27.56
N GLN A 86 8.40 -29.40 -27.98
CA GLN A 86 8.28 -28.22 -27.11
C GLN A 86 6.84 -27.97 -26.68
N GLN A 87 5.87 -28.18 -27.58
CA GLN A 87 4.45 -28.11 -27.23
C GLN A 87 4.09 -29.12 -26.14
N GLY A 88 4.53 -30.37 -26.29
CA GLY A 88 4.37 -31.42 -25.28
C GLY A 88 5.03 -31.12 -23.93
N LEU A 89 6.15 -30.37 -23.93
CA LEU A 89 6.78 -29.90 -22.69
C LEU A 89 5.98 -28.75 -22.06
N ILE A 90 5.52 -27.78 -22.85
CA ILE A 90 4.77 -26.60 -22.39
C ILE A 90 3.44 -27.03 -21.76
N ASN A 91 2.72 -27.98 -22.37
CA ASN A 91 1.43 -28.44 -21.88
C ASN A 91 1.53 -29.60 -20.87
N GLY A 92 2.75 -29.99 -20.46
CA GLY A 92 2.97 -31.10 -19.52
C GLY A 92 2.46 -32.46 -20.01
N GLY A 93 2.43 -32.69 -21.33
CA GLY A 93 1.92 -33.91 -21.96
C GLY A 93 0.39 -33.96 -22.11
N THR A 94 -0.32 -32.86 -21.82
CA THR A 94 -1.79 -32.77 -21.97
C THR A 94 -2.19 -32.11 -23.31
N SER A 95 -3.48 -31.89 -23.55
CA SER A 95 -3.90 -31.10 -24.71
C SER A 95 -3.71 -29.60 -24.44
N MET A 96 -3.33 -28.84 -25.46
CA MET A 96 -3.16 -27.38 -25.33
C MET A 96 -4.46 -26.68 -24.90
N LEU A 97 -5.61 -27.23 -25.31
CA LEU A 97 -6.92 -26.75 -24.90
C LEU A 97 -7.17 -26.97 -23.40
N TYR A 98 -6.80 -28.14 -22.87
CA TYR A 98 -6.89 -28.42 -21.43
C TYR A 98 -5.95 -27.50 -20.64
N PHE A 99 -4.69 -27.36 -21.06
CA PHE A 99 -3.74 -26.42 -20.44
C PHE A 99 -4.26 -24.98 -20.44
N SER A 100 -4.82 -24.53 -21.56
CA SER A 100 -5.41 -23.20 -21.68
C SER A 100 -6.59 -22.98 -20.73
N ALA A 101 -7.49 -23.96 -20.64
CA ALA A 101 -8.70 -23.86 -19.84
C ALA A 101 -8.45 -24.04 -18.33
N MET A 102 -7.54 -24.95 -17.95
CA MET A 102 -7.33 -25.35 -16.56
C MET A 102 -6.15 -24.64 -15.89
N VAL A 103 -5.21 -24.10 -16.68
CA VAL A 103 -4.02 -23.42 -16.15
C VAL A 103 -4.03 -21.95 -16.55
N LEU A 104 -4.08 -21.63 -17.86
CA LEU A 104 -3.92 -20.25 -18.29
C LEU A 104 -5.14 -19.38 -17.94
N ALA A 105 -6.37 -19.88 -18.14
CA ALA A 105 -7.58 -19.10 -17.89
C ALA A 105 -7.76 -18.71 -16.42
N PRO A 106 -7.66 -19.64 -15.44
CA PRO A 106 -7.74 -19.27 -14.03
C PRO A 106 -6.69 -18.22 -13.64
N ASN A 107 -5.44 -18.37 -14.12
CA ASN A 107 -4.38 -17.41 -13.85
C ASN A 107 -4.64 -16.05 -14.53
N ALA A 108 -5.12 -16.03 -15.76
CA ALA A 108 -5.45 -14.77 -16.43
C ALA A 108 -6.58 -14.01 -15.73
N PHE A 109 -7.57 -14.74 -15.19
CA PHE A 109 -8.62 -14.15 -14.36
C PHE A 109 -8.12 -13.73 -12.97
N TYR A 110 -7.12 -14.41 -12.41
CA TYR A 110 -6.46 -13.99 -11.17
C TYR A 110 -5.79 -12.62 -11.35
N TYR A 111 -5.13 -12.38 -12.49
CA TYR A 111 -4.51 -11.10 -12.84
C TYR A 111 -5.42 -10.14 -13.62
N ALA A 112 -6.74 -10.38 -13.65
CA ALA A 112 -7.68 -9.53 -14.36
C ALA A 112 -7.57 -8.04 -13.99
N PRO A 113 -7.35 -7.64 -12.72
CA PRO A 113 -7.19 -6.21 -12.39
C PRO A 113 -6.07 -5.53 -13.17
N ILE A 114 -4.93 -6.21 -13.38
CA ILE A 114 -3.81 -5.70 -14.20
C ILE A 114 -4.28 -5.37 -15.61
N LEU A 115 -5.20 -6.19 -16.13
CA LEU A 115 -5.74 -6.07 -17.48
C LEU A 115 -6.89 -5.06 -17.62
N LEU A 116 -7.30 -4.38 -16.53
CA LEU A 116 -8.38 -3.41 -16.55
C LEU A 116 -8.23 -2.32 -17.63
N PRO A 117 -7.05 -1.68 -17.83
CA PRO A 117 -6.90 -0.68 -18.88
C PRO A 117 -7.16 -1.25 -20.27
N PHE A 118 -6.67 -2.46 -20.53
CA PHE A 118 -6.89 -3.16 -21.80
C PHE A 118 -8.35 -3.54 -21.97
N ALA A 119 -9.02 -3.96 -20.90
CA ALA A 119 -10.44 -4.31 -20.92
C ALA A 119 -11.33 -3.10 -21.23
N VAL A 120 -11.04 -1.94 -20.62
CA VAL A 120 -11.71 -0.67 -20.93
C VAL A 120 -11.51 -0.30 -22.40
N SER A 121 -10.26 -0.31 -22.87
CA SER A 121 -9.91 -0.04 -24.26
C SER A 121 -10.63 -0.98 -25.25
N ASN A 122 -10.58 -2.28 -25.00
CA ASN A 122 -11.23 -3.31 -25.82
C ASN A 122 -12.74 -3.11 -25.86
N GLY A 123 -13.36 -2.89 -24.70
CA GLY A 123 -14.81 -2.70 -24.60
C GLY A 123 -15.28 -1.43 -25.30
N VAL A 124 -14.61 -0.30 -25.07
CA VAL A 124 -14.96 0.98 -25.72
C VAL A 124 -14.76 0.91 -27.23
N THR A 125 -13.65 0.36 -27.69
CA THR A 125 -13.35 0.23 -29.13
C THR A 125 -14.36 -0.70 -29.82
N ALA A 126 -14.67 -1.85 -29.21
CA ALA A 126 -15.65 -2.78 -29.76
C ALA A 126 -17.05 -2.17 -29.82
N ALA A 127 -17.47 -1.46 -28.77
CA ALA A 127 -18.75 -0.75 -28.76
C ALA A 127 -18.84 0.33 -29.85
N ALA A 128 -17.77 1.12 -30.03
CA ALA A 128 -17.71 2.16 -31.04
C ALA A 128 -17.74 1.58 -32.47
N LEU A 129 -16.96 0.53 -32.73
CA LEU A 129 -16.94 -0.13 -34.03
C LEU A 129 -18.27 -0.82 -34.35
N TYR A 130 -18.88 -1.46 -33.36
CA TYR A 130 -20.22 -2.03 -33.51
C TYR A 130 -21.25 -0.93 -33.85
N LEU A 131 -21.24 0.17 -33.11
CA LEU A 131 -22.13 1.31 -33.35
C LEU A 131 -21.96 1.88 -34.76
N ALA A 132 -20.72 2.08 -35.20
CA ALA A 132 -20.40 2.55 -36.54
C ALA A 132 -20.87 1.56 -37.63
N ALA A 133 -20.66 0.26 -37.44
CA ALA A 133 -21.07 -0.76 -38.40
C ALA A 133 -22.60 -0.91 -38.47
N GLU A 134 -23.29 -0.87 -37.33
CA GLU A 134 -24.75 -0.94 -37.28
C GLU A 134 -25.40 0.26 -37.96
N THR A 135 -24.88 1.47 -37.70
CA THR A 135 -25.38 2.71 -38.31
C THR A 135 -25.11 2.74 -39.81
N ALA A 136 -23.91 2.35 -40.26
CA ALA A 136 -23.56 2.31 -41.68
C ALA A 136 -24.40 1.30 -42.48
N LEU A 137 -24.73 0.14 -41.89
CA LEU A 137 -25.53 -0.90 -42.56
C LEU A 137 -27.04 -0.75 -42.35
N GLY A 138 -27.48 0.24 -41.57
CA GLY A 138 -28.90 0.52 -41.35
C GLY A 138 -29.62 -0.51 -40.47
N GLY A 139 -28.93 -1.01 -39.43
CA GLY A 139 -29.52 -1.81 -38.36
C GLY A 139 -28.88 -3.19 -38.12
N PRO A 140 -29.22 -3.86 -37.00
CA PRO A 140 -28.51 -5.05 -36.51
C PRO A 140 -28.78 -6.29 -37.37
N ARG A 141 -29.98 -6.39 -37.98
CA ARG A 141 -30.35 -7.50 -38.87
C ARG A 141 -29.55 -7.48 -40.17
N LYS A 142 -29.32 -6.29 -40.74
CA LYS A 142 -28.51 -6.11 -41.94
C LYS A 142 -27.03 -6.37 -41.66
N LEU A 143 -26.54 -5.90 -40.50
CA LEU A 143 -25.19 -6.21 -40.03
C LEU A 143 -24.98 -7.73 -39.86
N ALA A 144 -25.95 -8.48 -39.34
CA ALA A 144 -25.84 -9.92 -39.11
C ALA A 144 -26.17 -10.79 -40.35
N ALA A 145 -26.63 -10.20 -41.45
CA ALA A 145 -27.04 -10.93 -42.66
C ALA A 145 -25.88 -11.64 -43.39
N PRO A 146 -24.67 -11.05 -43.52
CA PRO A 146 -23.55 -11.70 -44.19
C PRO A 146 -23.08 -12.95 -43.44
N LYS A 147 -22.97 -14.07 -44.18
CA LYS A 147 -22.50 -15.36 -43.68
C LYS A 147 -21.64 -16.05 -44.74
N LEU A 148 -20.62 -16.77 -44.31
CA LEU A 148 -19.85 -17.69 -45.15
C LEU A 148 -20.19 -19.11 -44.72
N GLY A 149 -21.16 -19.73 -45.42
CA GLY A 149 -21.75 -20.99 -45.00
C GLY A 149 -22.44 -20.87 -43.62
N PRO A 150 -22.13 -21.72 -42.63
CA PRO A 150 -22.70 -21.61 -41.28
C PRO A 150 -22.04 -20.49 -40.45
N ILE A 151 -20.94 -19.91 -40.91
CA ILE A 151 -20.13 -18.98 -40.12
C ILE A 151 -20.66 -17.54 -40.30
N PRO A 152 -21.03 -16.86 -39.21
CA PRO A 152 -21.43 -15.46 -39.29
C PRO A 152 -20.19 -14.57 -39.48
N LEU A 153 -20.28 -13.57 -40.36
CA LEU A 153 -19.13 -12.73 -40.71
C LEU A 153 -19.04 -11.43 -39.90
N ALA A 154 -20.15 -10.99 -39.30
CA ALA A 154 -20.23 -9.73 -38.59
C ALA A 154 -19.30 -9.69 -37.38
N GLY A 155 -19.39 -10.67 -36.48
CA GLY A 155 -18.55 -10.72 -35.29
C GLY A 155 -17.06 -10.90 -35.59
N PRO A 156 -16.62 -11.84 -36.45
CA PRO A 156 -15.22 -11.95 -36.83
C PRO A 156 -14.67 -10.65 -37.44
N GLY A 157 -15.43 -9.99 -38.32
CA GLY A 157 -15.03 -8.72 -38.93
C GLY A 157 -14.85 -7.60 -37.89
N LEU A 158 -15.81 -7.46 -36.97
CA LEU A 158 -15.73 -6.49 -35.88
C LEU A 158 -14.61 -6.80 -34.90
N GLY A 159 -14.40 -8.08 -34.57
CA GLY A 159 -13.32 -8.51 -33.68
C GLY A 159 -11.94 -8.26 -34.28
N LEU A 160 -11.76 -8.54 -35.58
CA LEU A 160 -10.55 -8.19 -36.32
C LEU A 160 -10.30 -6.69 -36.30
N ALA A 161 -11.31 -5.89 -36.65
CA ALA A 161 -11.20 -4.43 -36.64
C ALA A 161 -10.85 -3.90 -35.25
N THR A 162 -11.49 -4.42 -34.21
CA THR A 162 -11.22 -4.06 -32.80
C THR A 162 -9.77 -4.38 -32.45
N ALA A 163 -9.30 -5.61 -32.73
CA ALA A 163 -7.94 -6.02 -32.40
C ALA A 163 -6.86 -5.21 -33.13
N MET A 164 -7.16 -4.71 -34.33
CA MET A 164 -6.25 -3.86 -35.09
C MET A 164 -6.25 -2.41 -34.62
N MET A 165 -7.34 -1.90 -34.05
CA MET A 165 -7.46 -0.49 -33.65
C MET A 165 -7.16 -0.25 -32.17
N VAL A 166 -7.47 -1.22 -31.32
CA VAL A 166 -7.41 -1.04 -29.88
C VAL A 166 -6.01 -0.74 -29.31
N PRO A 167 -4.87 -1.24 -29.88
CA PRO A 167 -3.55 -0.95 -29.32
C PRO A 167 -3.25 0.55 -29.20
N TRP A 168 -3.82 1.38 -30.08
CA TRP A 168 -3.65 2.85 -30.03
C TRP A 168 -4.30 3.51 -28.81
N THR A 169 -5.24 2.82 -28.17
CA THR A 169 -5.97 3.34 -26.99
C THR A 169 -5.30 2.94 -25.68
N TYR A 170 -4.38 1.96 -25.69
CA TYR A 170 -3.79 1.42 -24.46
C TYR A 170 -3.00 2.43 -23.63
N PRO A 171 -2.17 3.33 -24.20
CA PRO A 171 -1.47 4.34 -23.40
C PRO A 171 -2.46 5.21 -22.61
N TYR A 172 -3.52 5.67 -23.27
CA TYR A 172 -4.52 6.55 -22.66
C TYR A 172 -5.30 5.86 -21.55
N SER A 173 -5.77 4.63 -21.79
CA SER A 173 -6.50 3.85 -20.77
C SER A 173 -5.61 3.49 -19.60
N TRP A 174 -4.31 3.25 -19.84
CA TRP A 174 -3.35 2.97 -18.78
C TRP A 174 -3.20 4.17 -17.85
N THR A 175 -3.00 5.36 -18.40
CA THR A 175 -2.95 6.62 -17.63
C THR A 175 -4.27 6.88 -16.90
N LEU A 176 -5.41 6.57 -17.52
CA LEU A 176 -6.73 6.76 -16.91
C LEU A 176 -6.97 5.84 -15.70
N VAL A 177 -6.50 4.59 -15.76
CA VAL A 177 -6.74 3.58 -14.71
C VAL A 177 -5.71 3.65 -13.57
N TYR A 178 -4.43 3.85 -13.89
CA TYR A 178 -3.35 3.81 -12.89
C TYR A 178 -2.73 5.18 -12.56
N GLY A 179 -3.15 6.25 -13.24
CA GLY A 179 -2.63 7.59 -13.05
C GLY A 179 -1.37 7.88 -13.88
N PRO A 180 -0.84 9.11 -13.79
CA PRO A 180 0.37 9.53 -14.48
C PRO A 180 1.60 8.89 -13.83
N ALA A 181 2.01 7.72 -14.33
CA ALA A 181 3.30 7.15 -13.98
C ALA A 181 4.37 7.75 -14.91
N GLU A 182 5.26 8.59 -14.37
CA GLU A 182 6.47 9.07 -15.07
C GLU A 182 7.31 7.90 -15.63
N ALA A 183 7.23 6.75 -14.95
CA ALA A 183 7.85 5.50 -15.33
C ALA A 183 7.18 4.76 -16.50
N LEU A 184 6.16 5.30 -17.18
CA LEU A 184 5.49 4.68 -18.35
C LEU A 184 5.69 5.42 -19.67
N THR A 185 6.70 6.30 -19.71
CA THR A 185 7.28 6.84 -20.96
C THR A 185 7.86 5.76 -21.88
N TRP A 186 8.09 4.52 -21.40
CA TRP A 186 8.54 3.38 -22.22
C TRP A 186 7.42 2.75 -23.08
N LEU A 187 6.14 2.96 -22.74
CA LEU A 187 5.00 2.58 -23.58
C LEU A 187 4.75 3.66 -24.66
N SER A 188 5.82 4.11 -25.31
CA SER A 188 5.72 5.07 -26.41
C SER A 188 4.90 4.47 -27.56
N SER A 189 4.22 5.33 -28.32
CA SER A 189 3.49 4.93 -29.53
C SER A 189 4.35 4.08 -30.47
N ASP A 190 5.66 4.35 -30.52
CA ASP A 190 6.64 3.60 -31.31
C ASP A 190 6.84 2.16 -30.81
N MET A 191 6.90 1.93 -29.50
CA MET A 191 7.01 0.58 -28.96
C MET A 191 5.73 -0.22 -29.23
N ILE A 192 4.55 0.38 -29.02
CA ILE A 192 3.27 -0.28 -29.34
C ILE A 192 3.21 -0.58 -30.83
N TRP A 193 3.64 0.36 -31.68
CA TRP A 193 3.68 0.17 -33.12
C TRP A 193 4.57 -1.02 -33.51
N ASN A 194 5.82 -1.00 -33.04
CA ASN A 194 6.81 -2.03 -33.33
C ASN A 194 6.44 -3.38 -32.73
N PHE A 195 5.84 -3.42 -31.55
CA PHE A 195 5.47 -4.67 -30.90
C PHE A 195 4.18 -5.24 -31.49
N CYS A 196 3.09 -4.48 -31.51
CA CYS A 196 1.76 -4.97 -31.89
C CYS A 196 1.62 -5.17 -33.40
N TYR A 197 2.23 -4.32 -34.22
CA TYR A 197 2.14 -4.39 -35.69
C TYR A 197 3.41 -4.95 -36.33
N SER A 198 4.28 -5.59 -35.55
CA SER A 198 5.34 -6.43 -36.13
C SER A 198 4.76 -7.51 -37.04
N SER A 199 5.60 -8.01 -37.94
CA SER A 199 5.27 -9.13 -38.84
C SER A 199 4.84 -10.41 -38.12
N TRP A 200 5.09 -10.52 -36.82
CA TRP A 200 4.76 -11.69 -36.00
C TRP A 200 3.53 -11.47 -35.11
N MET A 201 3.44 -10.33 -34.43
CA MET A 201 2.31 -10.04 -33.52
C MET A 201 1.06 -9.55 -34.26
N GLY A 202 1.20 -8.84 -35.37
CA GLY A 202 0.06 -8.36 -36.16
C GLY A 202 -0.88 -9.51 -36.56
N PRO A 203 -0.37 -10.60 -37.15
CA PRO A 203 -1.18 -11.80 -37.43
C PRO A 203 -1.78 -12.45 -36.18
N CYS A 204 -1.08 -12.46 -35.05
CA CYS A 204 -1.58 -13.02 -33.80
C CYS A 204 -2.75 -12.20 -33.25
N LEU A 205 -2.66 -10.86 -33.29
CA LEU A 205 -3.74 -9.95 -32.92
C LEU A 205 -4.94 -10.13 -33.86
N ALA A 206 -4.70 -10.22 -35.17
CA ALA A 206 -5.74 -10.42 -36.17
C ALA A 206 -6.52 -11.72 -35.92
N MET A 207 -5.81 -12.82 -35.70
CA MET A 207 -6.43 -14.11 -35.41
C MET A 207 -7.16 -14.10 -34.05
N THR A 208 -6.59 -13.45 -33.04
CA THR A 208 -7.25 -13.30 -31.73
C THR A 208 -8.55 -12.53 -31.87
N GLY A 209 -8.56 -11.43 -32.63
CA GLY A 209 -9.75 -10.65 -32.96
C GLY A 209 -10.80 -11.45 -33.73
N LEU A 210 -10.38 -12.18 -34.77
CA LEU A 210 -11.27 -13.04 -35.56
C LEU A 210 -11.95 -14.11 -34.70
N VAL A 211 -11.17 -14.85 -33.92
CA VAL A 211 -11.67 -15.96 -33.08
C VAL A 211 -12.54 -15.45 -31.94
N SER A 212 -12.09 -14.42 -31.22
CA SER A 212 -12.89 -13.82 -30.14
C SER A 212 -14.19 -13.21 -30.68
N GLY A 213 -14.12 -12.52 -31.83
CA GLY A 213 -15.28 -11.97 -32.52
C GLY A 213 -16.28 -13.05 -32.95
N LEU A 214 -15.80 -14.20 -33.43
CA LEU A 214 -16.67 -15.34 -33.75
C LEU A 214 -17.39 -15.88 -32.51
N ILE A 215 -16.65 -16.10 -31.42
CA ILE A 215 -17.20 -16.61 -30.15
C ILE A 215 -18.25 -15.63 -29.61
N LEU A 216 -17.92 -14.34 -29.58
CA LEU A 216 -18.82 -13.29 -29.15
C LEU A 216 -20.06 -13.19 -30.05
N ASP A 217 -19.94 -13.35 -31.37
CA ASP A 217 -21.11 -13.36 -32.27
C ASP A 217 -22.05 -14.50 -31.91
N VAL A 218 -21.53 -15.72 -31.75
CA VAL A 218 -22.35 -16.89 -31.43
C VAL A 218 -23.13 -16.69 -30.12
N VAL A 219 -22.49 -16.10 -29.10
CA VAL A 219 -23.09 -15.88 -27.79
C VAL A 219 -24.03 -14.67 -27.78
N LEU A 220 -23.64 -13.54 -28.39
CA LEU A 220 -24.37 -12.28 -28.29
C LEU A 220 -25.42 -12.08 -29.37
N ARG A 221 -25.32 -12.76 -30.51
CA ARG A 221 -26.27 -12.62 -31.62
C ARG A 221 -27.75 -12.72 -31.21
N PRO A 222 -28.20 -13.66 -30.37
CA PRO A 222 -29.61 -13.69 -29.94
C PRO A 222 -29.98 -12.44 -29.11
N LEU A 223 -29.07 -11.95 -28.28
CA LEU A 223 -29.28 -10.75 -27.46
C LEU A 223 -29.29 -9.48 -28.32
N VAL A 224 -28.40 -9.41 -29.31
CA VAL A 224 -28.25 -8.27 -30.23
C VAL A 224 -29.41 -8.18 -31.21
N LEU A 225 -29.85 -9.30 -31.78
CA LEU A 225 -30.97 -9.31 -32.74
C LEU A 225 -32.35 -9.19 -32.04
N GLY A 226 -32.38 -9.40 -30.73
CA GLY A 226 -33.59 -9.45 -29.93
C GLY A 226 -34.17 -10.86 -29.87
N VAL A 227 -34.58 -11.26 -28.66
CA VAL A 227 -35.32 -12.51 -28.44
C VAL A 227 -36.82 -12.20 -28.52
N PRO A 228 -37.60 -12.91 -29.36
CA PRO A 228 -39.04 -12.71 -29.42
C PRO A 228 -39.71 -12.84 -28.05
N GLY A 229 -40.60 -11.90 -27.71
CA GLY A 229 -41.31 -11.86 -26.43
C GLY A 229 -40.58 -11.14 -25.29
N TRP A 230 -39.31 -10.76 -25.47
CA TRP A 230 -38.57 -9.98 -24.48
C TRP A 230 -38.87 -8.49 -24.61
N HIS A 231 -39.28 -7.87 -23.50
CA HIS A 231 -39.50 -6.41 -23.44
C HIS A 231 -38.17 -5.71 -23.15
N TRP A 232 -37.38 -5.50 -24.21
CA TRP A 232 -36.03 -4.92 -24.09
C TRP A 232 -35.96 -3.56 -23.38
N PRO A 233 -36.93 -2.64 -23.51
CA PRO A 233 -36.88 -1.38 -22.76
C PRO A 233 -36.81 -1.58 -21.24
N LYS A 234 -37.46 -2.63 -20.71
CA LYS A 234 -37.42 -2.98 -19.28
C LYS A 234 -36.18 -3.79 -18.91
N LEU A 235 -35.74 -4.67 -19.81
CA LEU A 235 -34.58 -5.55 -19.58
C LEU A 235 -33.24 -4.85 -19.76
N ALA A 236 -33.18 -3.77 -20.55
CA ALA A 236 -31.97 -3.02 -20.83
C ALA A 236 -31.23 -2.60 -19.55
N GLY A 237 -31.96 -2.04 -18.58
CA GLY A 237 -31.38 -1.64 -17.29
C GLY A 237 -30.81 -2.83 -16.51
N VAL A 238 -31.52 -3.97 -16.49
CA VAL A 238 -31.08 -5.18 -15.78
C VAL A 238 -29.84 -5.78 -16.43
N VAL A 239 -29.82 -5.85 -17.76
CA VAL A 239 -28.69 -6.38 -18.53
C VAL A 239 -27.46 -5.50 -18.34
N LEU A 240 -27.61 -4.18 -18.45
CA LEU A 240 -26.53 -3.24 -18.19
C LEU A 240 -26.02 -3.40 -16.75
N ALA A 241 -26.89 -3.40 -15.76
CA ALA A 241 -26.51 -3.60 -14.35
C ALA A 241 -25.77 -4.92 -14.14
N ALA A 242 -26.26 -6.04 -14.70
CA ALA A 242 -25.60 -7.34 -14.58
C ALA A 242 -24.21 -7.34 -15.23
N THR A 243 -24.06 -6.74 -16.42
CA THR A 243 -22.75 -6.63 -17.07
C THR A 243 -21.79 -5.71 -16.32
N SER A 244 -22.27 -4.58 -15.80
CA SER A 244 -21.48 -3.68 -14.95
C SER A 244 -21.05 -4.36 -13.66
N MET A 245 -21.95 -5.10 -12.99
CA MET A 245 -21.62 -5.89 -11.80
C MET A 245 -20.61 -6.99 -12.12
N GLY A 246 -20.72 -7.65 -13.28
CA GLY A 246 -19.74 -8.64 -13.73
C GLY A 246 -18.37 -8.02 -13.96
N LEU A 247 -18.30 -6.85 -14.59
CA LEU A 247 -17.06 -6.11 -14.79
C LEU A 247 -16.46 -5.67 -13.45
N VAL A 248 -17.27 -5.12 -12.54
CA VAL A 248 -16.81 -4.74 -11.20
C VAL A 248 -16.36 -5.97 -10.42
N ALA A 249 -17.08 -7.08 -10.44
CA ALA A 249 -16.67 -8.30 -9.75
C ALA A 249 -15.36 -8.87 -10.30
N LEU A 250 -15.15 -8.79 -11.62
CA LEU A 250 -13.96 -9.30 -12.29
C LEU A 250 -12.73 -8.40 -12.09
N TYR A 251 -12.92 -7.08 -12.13
CA TYR A 251 -11.85 -6.09 -12.14
C TYR A 251 -11.70 -5.29 -10.85
N SER A 252 -12.57 -5.47 -9.86
CA SER A 252 -12.41 -4.83 -8.56
C SER A 252 -11.20 -5.45 -7.86
N THR A 253 -10.16 -4.64 -7.75
CA THR A 253 -8.92 -4.86 -7.00
C THR A 253 -9.15 -5.19 -5.52
N SER A 254 -10.35 -4.97 -4.98
CA SER A 254 -10.62 -5.08 -3.54
C SER A 254 -10.89 -6.49 -3.01
N THR A 255 -11.15 -7.48 -3.87
CA THR A 255 -11.66 -8.79 -3.40
C THR A 255 -10.61 -9.89 -3.25
N ARG A 256 -9.37 -9.70 -3.69
CA ARG A 256 -8.41 -10.82 -3.78
C ARG A 256 -6.97 -10.49 -3.45
N THR A 257 -6.74 -9.38 -2.79
CA THR A 257 -5.40 -8.97 -2.45
C THR A 257 -5.09 -9.55 -1.06
N ASP A 258 -4.71 -10.83 -1.03
CA ASP A 258 -4.24 -11.53 0.19
C ASP A 258 -2.83 -11.06 0.60
N VAL A 259 -2.46 -9.82 0.29
CA VAL A 259 -1.20 -9.26 0.77
C VAL A 259 -1.41 -8.91 2.24
N PRO A 260 -0.71 -9.59 3.17
CA PRO A 260 -0.91 -9.35 4.59
C PRO A 260 -0.39 -7.97 4.98
N HIS A 261 -0.97 -7.42 6.04
CA HIS A 261 -0.38 -6.27 6.69
C HIS A 261 0.96 -6.70 7.30
N LEU A 262 1.95 -5.81 7.34
CA LEU A 262 3.27 -6.10 7.91
C LEU A 262 3.15 -6.67 9.33
N ALA A 263 2.17 -6.22 10.13
CA ALA A 263 1.93 -6.74 11.47
C ALA A 263 1.68 -8.27 11.49
N ASP A 264 1.00 -8.80 10.48
CA ASP A 264 0.48 -10.17 10.45
C ASP A 264 1.48 -11.18 9.85
N VAL A 265 2.57 -10.70 9.25
CA VAL A 265 3.59 -11.55 8.59
C VAL A 265 4.52 -12.21 9.61
N SER A 266 4.72 -13.52 9.61
CA SER A 266 5.81 -14.11 10.40
C SER A 266 7.07 -14.24 9.54
N LEU A 267 8.07 -13.39 9.75
CA LEU A 267 9.35 -13.49 9.01
C LEU A 267 10.17 -14.73 9.44
N ASP A 268 9.93 -15.24 10.65
CA ASP A 268 10.58 -16.44 11.18
C ASP A 268 9.95 -17.75 10.68
N ALA A 269 8.94 -17.69 9.80
CA ALA A 269 8.32 -18.90 9.28
C ALA A 269 9.33 -19.70 8.43
N GLU A 270 9.36 -21.03 8.61
CA GLU A 270 10.29 -21.94 7.90
C GLU A 270 10.26 -21.75 6.37
N GLU A 271 9.14 -21.28 5.83
CA GLU A 271 8.93 -21.00 4.42
C GLU A 271 9.88 -19.92 3.86
N PHE A 272 10.31 -18.96 4.67
CA PHE A 272 11.22 -17.88 4.27
C PHE A 272 12.70 -18.25 4.35
N HIS A 273 13.03 -19.36 5.01
CA HIS A 273 14.41 -19.86 5.19
C HIS A 273 14.80 -20.97 4.21
N ARG A 274 14.05 -21.19 3.12
CA ARG A 274 14.40 -22.19 2.10
C ARG A 274 15.72 -21.83 1.41
N TRP A 275 16.65 -22.79 1.41
CA TRP A 275 18.08 -22.63 1.11
C TRP A 275 18.48 -22.08 -0.26
N PHE A 276 17.58 -22.07 -1.26
CA PHE A 276 17.96 -21.74 -2.64
C PHE A 276 17.52 -20.35 -3.10
N PHE A 277 16.45 -19.79 -2.51
CA PHE A 277 16.00 -18.43 -2.78
C PHE A 277 15.28 -17.93 -1.52
N PRO A 278 15.90 -17.05 -0.70
CA PRO A 278 15.20 -16.48 0.44
C PRO A 278 13.96 -15.76 -0.10
N ALA A 279 12.78 -16.25 0.29
CA ALA A 279 11.55 -15.62 -0.13
C ALA A 279 11.45 -14.27 0.59
N THR A 280 11.10 -13.22 -0.15
CA THR A 280 10.81 -11.92 0.46
C THR A 280 9.31 -11.84 0.69
N ALA A 281 8.89 -11.60 1.93
CA ALA A 281 7.50 -11.34 2.26
C ALA A 281 7.08 -9.98 1.69
N VAL A 282 6.17 -10.01 0.71
CA VAL A 282 5.50 -8.80 0.20
C VAL A 282 4.37 -8.45 1.14
N CYS A 283 4.39 -7.22 1.68
CA CYS A 283 3.42 -6.77 2.67
C CYS A 283 3.14 -5.28 2.53
N PHE A 284 2.06 -4.81 3.15
CA PHE A 284 1.72 -3.40 3.17
C PHE A 284 1.67 -2.85 4.61
N VAL A 285 1.80 -1.53 4.72
CA VAL A 285 1.53 -0.73 5.90
C VAL A 285 0.50 0.34 5.55
N ARG A 286 -0.28 0.85 6.51
CA ARG A 286 -1.33 1.86 6.22
C ARG A 286 -0.79 3.27 5.97
N GLY A 287 0.53 3.41 5.95
CA GLY A 287 1.24 4.65 5.70
C GLY A 287 2.49 4.76 6.55
N ARG A 288 3.33 5.76 6.27
CA ARG A 288 4.57 5.99 7.03
C ARG A 288 4.30 6.36 8.49
N GLU A 289 3.14 6.94 8.75
CA GLU A 289 2.72 7.35 10.09
C GLU A 289 2.55 6.18 11.06
N GLU A 290 2.41 4.93 10.59
CA GLU A 290 2.38 3.75 11.45
C GLU A 290 3.70 3.50 12.16
N PHE A 291 4.81 4.03 11.62
CA PHE A 291 6.14 3.95 12.22
C PHE A 291 6.44 5.15 13.14
N CYS A 292 5.57 6.16 13.18
CA CYS A 292 5.86 7.44 13.85
C CYS A 292 5.21 7.54 15.22
N TRP A 293 5.16 6.46 16.02
CA TRP A 293 4.72 6.54 17.41
C TRP A 293 5.90 6.55 18.36
N VAL A 294 5.92 7.54 19.26
CA VAL A 294 6.94 7.67 20.29
C VAL A 294 6.31 7.46 21.68
N PRO A 295 7.03 6.82 22.62
CA PRO A 295 6.58 6.76 23.99
C PRO A 295 6.74 8.13 24.67
N GLY A 296 5.82 8.46 25.57
CA GLY A 296 5.82 9.70 26.33
C GLY A 296 5.10 9.55 27.66
N LEU A 297 5.01 10.67 28.37
CA LEU A 297 4.18 10.77 29.58
C LEU A 297 3.14 11.86 29.39
N ASP A 298 1.92 11.57 29.86
CA ASP A 298 0.89 12.60 29.95
C ASP A 298 1.30 13.64 30.99
N HIS A 299 1.38 14.90 30.57
CA HIS A 299 1.93 15.99 31.38
C HIS A 299 1.09 16.32 32.62
N HIS A 300 -0.17 15.89 32.69
CA HIS A 300 -1.04 16.10 33.85
C HIS A 300 -1.04 14.91 34.81
N SER A 301 -1.10 13.69 34.29
CA SER A 301 -1.26 12.48 35.10
C SER A 301 0.03 11.71 35.36
N GLY A 302 1.11 12.01 34.64
CA GLY A 302 2.37 11.27 34.70
C GLY A 302 2.29 9.83 34.18
N LYS A 303 1.16 9.45 33.55
CA LYS A 303 0.95 8.11 33.01
C LYS A 303 1.58 7.95 31.63
N VAL A 304 1.96 6.73 31.30
CA VAL A 304 2.50 6.37 29.99
C VAL A 304 1.46 6.63 28.89
N VAL A 305 1.92 7.27 27.82
CA VAL A 305 1.16 7.49 26.59
C VAL A 305 2.01 7.16 25.37
N SER A 306 1.36 6.79 24.29
CA SER A 306 1.94 6.74 22.95
C SER A 306 1.50 7.99 22.19
N GLU A 307 2.45 8.76 21.69
CA GLU A 307 2.17 9.97 20.92
C GLU A 307 2.54 9.74 19.45
N LYS A 308 1.58 9.97 18.57
CA LYS A 308 1.80 9.97 17.12
C LYS A 308 2.53 11.25 16.73
N GLN A 309 3.63 11.11 16.01
CA GLN A 309 4.42 12.21 15.47
C GLN A 309 4.09 12.37 13.99
N TYR A 310 3.58 13.54 13.60
CA TYR A 310 3.34 13.84 12.19
C TYR A 310 4.65 14.20 11.50
N LEU A 311 4.93 13.53 10.38
CA LEU A 311 6.13 13.74 9.62
C LEU A 311 6.04 15.05 8.85
N VAL A 312 6.87 16.03 9.20
CA VAL A 312 7.06 17.25 8.42
C VAL A 312 8.44 17.15 7.78
N GLN A 313 8.50 16.84 6.49
CA GLN A 313 9.75 16.82 5.77
C GLN A 313 10.16 18.26 5.45
N ASP A 314 11.32 18.69 5.94
CA ASP A 314 11.83 20.02 5.64
C ASP A 314 12.42 20.08 4.22
N ALA A 315 12.74 21.29 3.75
CA ALA A 315 13.33 21.51 2.42
C ALA A 315 14.74 20.88 2.26
N SER A 316 15.39 20.49 3.36
CA SER A 316 16.69 19.78 3.36
C SER A 316 16.54 18.25 3.31
N GLY A 317 15.31 17.75 3.34
CA GLY A 317 15.00 16.33 3.42
C GLY A 317 15.15 15.73 4.82
N SER A 318 15.32 16.56 5.85
CA SER A 318 15.32 16.15 7.26
C SER A 318 13.88 16.06 7.79
N PHE A 319 13.66 15.22 8.79
CA PHE A 319 12.35 15.00 9.37
C PHE A 319 12.18 15.86 10.63
N ALA A 320 11.23 16.80 10.57
CA ALA A 320 10.65 17.44 11.74
C ALA A 320 9.37 16.70 12.15
N PHE A 321 8.99 16.84 13.41
CA PHE A 321 7.86 16.14 13.97
C PHE A 321 6.93 17.10 14.70
N ASP A 322 5.67 17.09 14.30
CA ASP A 322 4.60 17.79 15.02
C ASP A 322 3.85 16.81 15.92
N PRO A 323 3.53 17.20 17.17
CA PRO A 323 2.77 16.37 18.08
C PRO A 323 1.36 16.14 17.55
N GLY A 324 0.93 14.88 17.54
CA GLY A 324 -0.36 14.45 17.00
C GLY A 324 -1.26 13.77 18.02
N ALA A 325 -1.98 12.75 17.56
CA ALA A 325 -2.87 11.96 18.41
C ALA A 325 -2.11 11.29 19.57
N ARG A 326 -2.75 11.22 20.73
CA ARG A 326 -2.23 10.51 21.91
C ARG A 326 -3.13 9.35 22.28
N GLU A 327 -2.50 8.23 22.62
CA GLU A 327 -3.17 7.03 23.13
C GLU A 327 -2.61 6.67 24.50
N VAL A 328 -3.47 6.18 25.40
CA VAL A 328 -3.04 5.76 26.74
C VAL A 328 -2.28 4.45 26.66
N GLY A 329 -1.14 4.38 27.34
CA GLY A 329 -0.27 3.21 27.40
C GLY A 329 0.78 3.15 26.28
N ILE A 330 1.67 2.17 26.40
CA ILE A 330 2.85 2.00 25.54
C ILE A 330 2.57 1.25 24.22
N GLY A 331 1.37 0.68 24.08
CA GLY A 331 1.07 -0.33 23.05
C GLY A 331 1.30 0.13 21.62
N SER A 332 0.99 1.38 21.28
CA SER A 332 1.16 1.89 19.91
C SER A 332 2.61 2.25 19.61
N ALA A 333 3.34 2.83 20.56
CA ALA A 333 4.79 3.03 20.44
C ALA A 333 5.56 1.70 20.29
N SER A 334 5.21 0.69 21.09
CA SER A 334 5.84 -0.64 21.02
C SER A 334 5.56 -1.33 19.68
N ARG A 335 4.30 -1.31 19.20
CA ARG A 335 3.94 -1.86 17.88
C ARG A 335 4.66 -1.12 16.75
N SER A 336 4.74 0.19 16.82
CA SER A 336 5.44 1.03 15.84
C SER A 336 6.92 0.68 15.74
N GLN A 337 7.61 0.52 16.87
CA GLN A 337 9.01 0.07 16.88
C GLN A 337 9.18 -1.34 16.31
N ALA A 338 8.30 -2.28 16.69
CA ALA A 338 8.34 -3.65 16.17
C ALA A 338 8.10 -3.69 14.65
N LEU A 339 7.13 -2.91 14.15
CA LEU A 339 6.88 -2.75 12.72
C LEU A 339 8.07 -2.14 11.99
N LEU A 340 8.71 -1.13 12.58
CA LEU A 340 9.87 -0.47 11.97
C LEU A 340 11.06 -1.42 11.86
N ALA A 341 11.37 -2.16 12.93
CA ALA A 341 12.42 -3.19 12.92
C ALA A 341 12.13 -4.27 11.86
N LYS A 342 10.88 -4.72 11.78
CA LYS A 342 10.43 -5.71 10.79
C LYS A 342 10.47 -5.18 9.36
N ALA A 343 10.16 -3.90 9.14
CA ALA A 343 10.23 -3.27 7.83
C ALA A 343 11.67 -3.07 7.34
N GLN A 344 12.62 -2.92 8.26
CA GLN A 344 14.05 -2.83 7.98
C GLN A 344 14.68 -4.20 7.70
N ASP A 345 13.99 -5.30 8.02
CA ASP A 345 14.48 -6.66 7.82
C ASP A 345 14.69 -7.01 6.33
N GLY A 346 15.74 -7.81 6.09
CA GLY A 346 16.13 -8.31 4.77
C GLY A 346 15.03 -9.09 4.05
N GLY A 347 14.22 -9.83 4.79
CA GLY A 347 13.15 -10.70 4.32
C GLY A 347 11.82 -9.98 4.10
N ALA A 348 11.68 -8.70 4.44
CA ALA A 348 10.46 -7.94 4.20
C ALA A 348 10.62 -6.95 3.03
N ARG A 349 9.55 -6.84 2.23
CA ARG A 349 9.35 -5.76 1.25
C ARG A 349 8.01 -5.09 1.52
N CYS A 350 8.08 -3.86 2.04
CA CYS A 350 6.94 -3.13 2.57
C CYS A 350 6.48 -2.04 1.60
N TYR A 351 5.17 -1.90 1.43
CA TYR A 351 4.56 -0.86 0.61
C TYR A 351 3.63 0.03 1.42
N SER A 352 3.48 1.29 1.01
CA SER A 352 2.60 2.26 1.69
C SER A 352 1.10 2.01 1.49
N SER A 353 0.74 1.06 0.63
CA SER A 353 -0.65 0.64 0.45
C SER A 353 -0.75 -0.79 -0.07
N HIS A 354 -1.93 -1.38 0.14
CA HIS A 354 -2.32 -2.67 -0.39
C HIS A 354 -2.16 -2.74 -1.91
N HIS A 355 -2.60 -1.68 -2.59
CA HIS A 355 -2.52 -1.53 -4.03
C HIS A 355 -1.08 -1.58 -4.55
N LEU A 356 -0.17 -0.81 -3.94
CA LEU A 356 1.23 -0.81 -4.37
C LEU A 356 1.91 -2.15 -4.14
N ALA A 357 1.57 -2.85 -3.05
CA ALA A 357 2.11 -4.17 -2.77
C ALA A 357 1.65 -5.22 -3.81
N PHE A 358 0.40 -5.12 -4.26
CA PHE A 358 -0.12 -5.98 -5.32
C PHE A 358 0.59 -5.74 -6.66
N PHE A 359 0.93 -4.49 -6.96
CA PHE A 359 1.64 -4.07 -8.17
C PHE A 359 3.16 -3.94 -7.97
N ASP A 360 3.75 -4.79 -7.12
CA ASP A 360 5.22 -4.85 -6.90
C ASP A 360 5.97 -4.85 -8.25
N GLY A 361 6.87 -3.88 -8.42
CA GLY A 361 7.70 -3.74 -9.61
C GLY A 361 7.03 -3.09 -10.82
N LEU A 362 5.75 -2.68 -10.72
CA LEU A 362 4.99 -2.08 -11.83
C LEU A 362 4.56 -0.63 -11.59
N VAL A 363 4.03 -0.30 -10.40
CA VAL A 363 3.33 0.99 -10.17
C VAL A 363 3.97 1.85 -9.07
N GLY A 364 4.83 1.27 -8.22
CA GLY A 364 5.58 2.06 -7.26
C GLY A 364 6.63 1.26 -6.53
N ASP A 365 7.58 1.99 -5.95
CA ASP A 365 8.68 1.40 -5.21
C ASP A 365 8.25 1.00 -3.80
N ALA A 366 8.85 -0.08 -3.31
CA ALA A 366 8.79 -0.41 -1.90
C ALA A 366 9.35 0.74 -1.06
N LEU A 367 8.90 0.85 0.19
CA LEU A 367 9.46 1.79 1.15
C LEU A 367 10.97 1.52 1.27
N GLY A 368 11.77 2.54 0.94
CA GLY A 368 13.21 2.41 0.91
C GLY A 368 13.77 2.14 2.30
N ARG A 369 14.57 1.08 2.47
CA ARG A 369 15.19 0.75 3.76
C ARG A 369 16.04 1.88 4.32
N GLY A 370 16.78 2.58 3.45
CA GLY A 370 17.56 3.74 3.85
C GLY A 370 16.69 4.90 4.34
N GLU A 371 15.50 5.07 3.77
CA GLU A 371 14.54 6.07 4.23
C GLU A 371 13.92 5.66 5.57
N LEU A 372 13.54 4.39 5.73
CA LEU A 372 13.04 3.85 7.00
C LEU A 372 14.11 3.91 8.11
N SER A 373 15.39 3.73 7.78
CA SER A 373 16.51 3.94 8.70
C SER A 373 16.59 5.40 9.13
N LYS A 374 16.56 6.35 8.17
CA LYS A 374 16.55 7.78 8.49
C LYS A 374 15.35 8.18 9.34
N LEU A 375 14.18 7.60 9.09
CA LEU A 375 12.98 7.81 9.88
C LEU A 375 13.18 7.29 11.32
N ALA A 376 13.64 6.05 11.46
CA ALA A 376 13.95 5.44 12.76
C ALA A 376 14.96 6.28 13.54
N ASP A 377 16.01 6.72 12.85
CA ASP A 377 17.06 7.54 13.43
C ASP A 377 16.55 8.91 13.83
N ALA A 378 15.58 9.49 13.12
CA ALA A 378 15.03 10.81 13.42
C ALA A 378 14.01 10.81 14.57
N LEU A 379 13.28 9.71 14.79
CA LEU A 379 12.23 9.64 15.80
C LEU A 379 12.77 9.87 17.22
N PRO A 380 12.22 10.84 17.99
CA PRO A 380 12.70 11.17 19.33
C PRO A 380 12.15 10.19 20.38
N LEU A 381 12.39 8.88 20.20
CA LEU A 381 11.80 7.82 21.02
C LEU A 381 12.14 8.01 22.51
N GLN A 382 13.39 8.29 22.81
CA GLN A 382 13.86 8.46 24.19
C GLN A 382 13.66 9.90 24.65
N GLU A 383 13.98 10.84 23.75
CA GLU A 383 14.00 12.25 24.05
C GLU A 383 12.60 12.74 24.42
N ALA A 384 11.54 12.23 23.78
CA ALA A 384 10.15 12.53 24.13
C ALA A 384 9.82 12.11 25.58
N ALA A 385 10.05 10.83 25.92
CA ALA A 385 9.76 10.29 27.26
C ALA A 385 10.53 11.00 28.38
N VAL A 386 11.82 11.25 28.18
CA VAL A 386 12.66 11.93 29.17
C VAL A 386 12.27 13.40 29.33
N THR A 387 11.93 14.07 28.22
CA THR A 387 11.42 15.44 28.25
C THR A 387 10.09 15.51 29.00
N ASP A 388 9.17 14.58 28.74
CA ASP A 388 7.86 14.57 29.40
C ASP A 388 7.98 14.27 30.90
N ALA A 389 8.88 13.37 31.30
CA ALA A 389 9.19 13.12 32.71
C ALA A 389 9.73 14.37 33.42
N LEU A 390 10.66 15.10 32.78
CA LEU A 390 11.14 16.38 33.30
C LEU A 390 9.99 17.38 33.48
N VAL A 391 9.10 17.50 32.48
CA VAL A 391 7.95 18.41 32.54
C VAL A 391 7.02 18.07 33.70
N VAL A 392 6.68 16.79 33.90
CA VAL A 392 5.82 16.34 35.00
C VAL A 392 6.45 16.67 36.36
N LEU A 393 7.77 16.48 36.50
CA LEU A 393 8.50 16.81 37.72
C LEU A 393 8.56 18.32 37.98
N LEU A 394 8.84 19.13 36.96
CA LEU A 394 8.91 20.59 37.07
C LEU A 394 7.54 21.21 37.37
N ALA A 395 6.47 20.69 36.77
CA ALA A 395 5.11 21.14 37.01
C ALA A 395 4.50 20.59 38.31
N SER A 396 5.17 19.62 38.96
CA SER A 396 4.63 18.88 40.10
C SER A 396 3.20 18.35 39.86
N SER A 397 2.91 17.96 38.61
CA SER A 397 1.55 17.62 38.17
C SER A 397 1.14 16.21 38.58
N ALA A 398 2.09 15.32 38.82
CA ALA A 398 1.87 13.95 39.28
C ALA A 398 2.82 13.57 40.45
N PRO A 399 2.41 12.62 41.31
CA PRO A 399 3.29 12.07 42.35
C PRO A 399 4.54 11.42 41.75
N VAL A 400 5.68 11.53 42.44
CA VAL A 400 6.97 10.97 42.00
C VAL A 400 6.89 9.46 41.82
N GLU A 401 6.08 8.79 42.64
CA GLU A 401 5.85 7.35 42.59
C GLU A 401 5.17 6.93 41.27
N VAL A 402 4.27 7.77 40.74
CA VAL A 402 3.63 7.53 39.43
C VAL A 402 4.65 7.68 38.30
N VAL A 403 5.50 8.71 38.37
CA VAL A 403 6.56 8.93 37.38
C VAL A 403 7.58 7.80 37.40
N SER A 404 7.99 7.32 38.59
CA SER A 404 8.89 6.17 38.75
C SER A 404 8.33 4.93 38.04
N LYS A 405 7.08 4.58 38.37
CA LYS A 405 6.41 3.42 37.76
C LYS A 405 6.28 3.55 36.24
N SER A 406 5.97 4.74 35.74
CA SER A 406 5.90 4.98 34.30
C SER A 406 7.27 4.89 33.62
N LEU A 407 8.34 5.35 34.28
CA LEU A 407 9.71 5.19 33.77
C LEU A 407 10.17 3.73 33.76
N GLU A 408 9.80 2.94 34.77
CA GLU A 408 10.03 1.49 34.80
C GLU A 408 9.33 0.80 33.62
N GLU A 409 8.08 1.17 33.32
CA GLU A 409 7.33 0.63 32.18
C GLU A 409 7.97 1.01 30.83
N LEU A 410 8.49 2.24 30.72
CA LEU A 410 9.15 2.74 29.51
C LEU A 410 10.58 2.22 29.32
N TRP A 411 11.23 1.76 30.39
CA TRP A 411 12.66 1.42 30.40
C TRP A 411 13.11 0.48 29.28
N PRO A 412 12.40 -0.62 28.96
CA PRO A 412 12.81 -1.51 27.87
C PRO A 412 12.86 -0.84 26.50
N LEU A 413 11.91 0.07 26.21
CA LEU A 413 11.90 0.82 24.96
C LEU A 413 12.94 1.93 24.92
N LEU A 414 13.31 2.48 26.08
CA LEU A 414 14.40 3.43 26.16
C LEU A 414 15.70 2.71 25.76
N LEU A 415 16.01 1.58 26.40
CA LEU A 415 17.21 0.77 26.17
C LEU A 415 17.39 0.27 24.73
N SER A 416 16.30 0.00 24.01
CA SER A 416 16.35 -0.54 22.65
C SER A 416 16.77 0.49 21.58
N SER A 417 16.72 1.80 21.88
CA SER A 417 17.04 2.81 20.86
C SER A 417 18.56 3.00 20.71
N ALA A 418 19.01 2.87 19.46
CA ALA A 418 20.42 2.80 19.04
C ALA A 418 21.25 4.07 19.36
N ARG A 419 20.60 5.19 19.71
CA ARG A 419 21.26 6.48 20.00
C ARG A 419 22.09 6.50 21.30
N PHE A 420 22.10 5.42 22.09
CA PHE A 420 22.87 5.38 23.35
C PHE A 420 24.38 5.25 23.18
N GLY A 421 24.87 4.76 22.04
CA GLY A 421 26.31 4.57 21.84
C GLY A 421 27.13 5.85 21.65
N SER A 422 26.50 6.99 21.33
CA SER A 422 27.20 8.21 20.88
C SER A 422 27.13 9.40 21.84
N ARG A 423 26.48 9.26 23.00
CA ARG A 423 26.33 10.38 23.95
C ARG A 423 27.63 10.62 24.74
N LYS A 424 27.97 11.90 24.91
CA LYS A 424 29.13 12.34 25.69
C LYS A 424 28.95 12.13 27.19
N THR A 425 27.71 12.15 27.66
CA THR A 425 27.35 11.93 29.07
C THR A 425 26.98 10.47 29.30
N PRO A 426 27.44 9.86 30.41
CA PRO A 426 27.05 8.50 30.75
C PRO A 426 25.53 8.45 30.96
N TRP A 427 24.87 7.52 30.28
CA TRP A 427 23.44 7.30 30.41
C TRP A 427 23.11 6.65 31.75
N PRO A 428 21.98 6.98 32.40
CA PRO A 428 21.55 6.31 33.63
C PRO A 428 21.41 4.79 33.43
N THR A 429 21.81 4.02 34.44
CA THR A 429 21.79 2.54 34.40
C THR A 429 20.46 1.95 34.85
N SER A 430 19.63 2.73 35.52
CA SER A 430 18.32 2.33 36.04
C SER A 430 17.28 3.45 35.91
N PRO A 431 15.97 3.12 35.93
CA PRO A 431 14.90 4.11 36.02
C PRO A 431 15.07 5.07 37.20
N GLU A 432 15.55 4.56 38.35
CA GLU A 432 15.77 5.33 39.57
C GLU A 432 16.90 6.34 39.42
N ASP A 433 18.00 5.95 38.75
CA ASP A 433 19.10 6.85 38.43
C ASP A 433 18.64 7.98 37.49
N LEU A 434 17.84 7.64 36.48
CA LEU A 434 17.27 8.61 35.55
C LEU A 434 16.33 9.58 36.30
N LEU A 435 15.45 9.06 37.14
CA LEU A 435 14.52 9.87 37.92
C LEU A 435 15.26 10.79 38.88
N SER A 436 16.32 10.29 39.52
CA SER A 436 17.19 11.06 40.41
C SER A 436 17.90 12.21 39.67
N ASP A 437 18.48 11.94 38.50
CA ASP A 437 19.12 12.97 37.67
C ASP A 437 18.12 14.02 37.15
N LEU A 438 16.94 13.57 36.70
CA LEU A 438 15.88 14.47 36.22
C LEU A 438 15.38 15.40 37.32
N ARG A 439 15.11 14.85 38.52
CA ARG A 439 14.58 15.59 39.67
C ARG A 439 15.58 16.60 40.24
N SER A 440 16.87 16.25 40.24
CA SER A 440 17.91 17.08 40.84
C SER A 440 18.59 17.96 39.79
N THR A 441 19.50 17.39 39.01
CA THR A 441 20.37 18.11 38.08
C THR A 441 19.58 18.76 36.96
N ARG A 442 18.74 18.01 36.23
CA ARG A 442 18.11 18.52 35.00
C ARG A 442 17.01 19.52 35.29
N SER A 443 16.25 19.33 36.37
CA SER A 443 15.28 20.32 36.84
C SER A 443 15.95 21.65 37.20
N ALA A 444 17.08 21.61 37.93
CA ALA A 444 17.84 22.82 38.26
C ALA A 444 18.43 23.51 37.02
N GLN A 445 18.99 22.73 36.08
CA GLN A 445 19.51 23.25 34.80
C GLN A 445 18.42 23.94 33.98
N PHE A 446 17.24 23.31 33.90
CA PHE A 446 16.12 23.82 33.12
C PHE A 446 15.51 25.09 33.73
N ARG A 447 15.32 25.12 35.07
CA ARG A 447 14.87 26.33 35.77
C ARG A 447 15.83 27.50 35.58
N GLU A 448 17.14 27.28 35.74
CA GLU A 448 18.13 28.35 35.52
C GLU A 448 18.16 28.81 34.06
N LEU A 449 18.01 27.89 33.10
CA LEU A 449 17.88 28.26 31.69
C LEU A 449 16.66 29.18 31.45
N GLN A 450 15.50 28.84 32.02
CA GLN A 450 14.31 29.70 31.93
C GLN A 450 14.53 31.08 32.54
N ARG A 451 15.22 31.17 33.69
CA ARG A 451 15.55 32.46 34.32
C ARG A 451 16.46 33.31 33.43
N LEU A 452 17.52 32.72 32.88
CA LEU A 452 18.44 33.42 31.99
C LEU A 452 17.75 33.89 30.70
N GLU A 453 16.90 33.06 30.11
CA GLU A 453 16.09 33.43 28.93
C GLU A 453 15.06 34.53 29.24
N ALA A 454 14.61 34.63 30.50
CA ALA A 454 13.75 35.71 30.98
C ALA A 454 14.50 37.00 31.34
N GLY A 455 15.83 37.05 31.15
CA GLY A 455 16.65 38.23 31.41
C GLY A 455 17.20 38.35 32.83
N ALA A 456 17.20 37.25 33.61
CA ALA A 456 17.90 37.22 34.89
C ALA A 456 19.41 37.46 34.69
N PRO A 457 20.11 38.08 35.66
CA PRO A 457 21.55 38.31 35.56
C PRO A 457 22.29 36.98 35.40
N GLU A 458 23.29 36.98 34.51
CA GLU A 458 24.12 35.81 34.22
C GLU A 458 24.82 35.32 35.50
N GLY A 459 24.61 34.04 35.80
CA GLY A 459 25.31 33.33 36.85
C GLY A 459 26.62 32.69 36.35
N PRO A 460 27.13 31.66 37.04
CA PRO A 460 28.35 30.94 36.62
C PRO A 460 28.14 30.06 35.36
N PHE A 461 26.93 29.98 34.81
CA PHE A 461 26.58 29.18 33.65
C PHE A 461 25.92 30.06 32.58
N ARG A 462 26.28 29.85 31.32
CA ARG A 462 25.61 30.51 30.19
C ARG A 462 24.38 29.73 29.74
N ALA A 463 23.38 30.44 29.21
CA ALA A 463 22.17 29.81 28.68
C ALA A 463 22.46 28.75 27.61
N GLU A 464 23.43 29.01 26.72
CA GLU A 464 23.85 28.06 25.68
C GLU A 464 24.46 26.78 26.25
N GLU A 465 25.24 26.87 27.33
CA GLU A 465 25.85 25.72 28.00
C GLU A 465 24.79 24.84 28.66
N LEU A 466 23.83 25.46 29.36
CA LEU A 466 22.70 24.74 29.96
C LEU A 466 21.84 24.07 28.89
N ARG A 467 21.54 24.78 27.79
CA ARG A 467 20.77 24.23 26.67
C ARG A 467 21.48 23.04 26.04
N SER A 468 22.79 23.16 25.78
CA SER A 468 23.62 22.09 25.24
C SER A 468 23.69 20.89 26.20
N SER A 469 23.82 21.13 27.51
CA SER A 469 23.84 20.08 28.53
C SER A 469 22.50 19.31 28.60
N LEU A 470 21.37 20.04 28.58
CA LEU A 470 20.03 19.45 28.55
C LEU A 470 19.79 18.64 27.27
N GLN A 471 20.15 19.18 26.11
CA GLN A 471 20.06 18.46 24.83
C GLN A 471 20.96 17.22 24.81
N GLY A 472 22.17 17.30 25.37
CA GLY A 472 23.07 16.15 25.54
C GLY A 472 22.50 15.05 26.43
N ALA A 473 21.63 15.40 27.39
CA ALA A 473 20.86 14.46 28.20
C ALA A 473 19.61 13.92 27.49
N GLY A 474 19.35 14.31 26.24
CA GLY A 474 18.17 13.92 25.48
C GLY A 474 16.92 14.74 25.81
N ILE A 475 17.05 15.94 26.39
CA ILE A 475 15.90 16.80 26.68
C ILE A 475 15.64 17.73 25.49
N ILE A 476 14.43 17.66 24.95
CA ILE A 476 13.94 18.55 23.90
C ILE A 476 13.46 19.84 24.55
N VAL A 477 14.38 20.79 24.75
CA VAL A 477 14.13 22.04 25.49
C VAL A 477 12.89 22.79 24.99
N ALA A 478 12.71 22.90 23.66
CA ALA A 478 11.55 23.59 23.08
C ALA A 478 10.22 22.91 23.43
N ARG A 479 10.17 21.56 23.41
CA ARG A 479 9.00 20.77 23.81
C ARG A 479 8.68 20.97 25.29
N ALA A 480 9.69 20.89 26.17
CA ALA A 480 9.51 21.12 27.60
C ALA A 480 8.99 22.53 27.91
N GLN A 481 9.55 23.55 27.26
CA GLN A 481 9.10 24.94 27.43
C GLN A 481 7.65 25.13 26.97
N SER A 482 7.29 24.58 25.80
CA SER A 482 5.93 24.64 25.28
C SER A 482 4.94 23.96 26.23
N ALA A 483 5.28 22.76 26.71
CA ALA A 483 4.46 22.00 27.65
C ALA A 483 4.26 22.73 28.99
N LEU A 484 5.33 23.26 29.60
CA LEU A 484 5.24 24.01 30.85
C LEU A 484 4.42 25.31 30.69
N ARG A 485 4.52 25.99 29.55
CA ARG A 485 3.66 27.15 29.25
C ARG A 485 2.19 26.74 29.18
N ALA A 486 1.88 25.58 28.59
CA ALA A 486 0.52 25.07 28.48
C ALA A 486 -0.07 24.62 29.84
N LEU A 487 0.76 24.07 30.73
CA LEU A 487 0.36 23.72 32.11
C LEU A 487 0.14 24.95 33.00
N GLY A 488 0.63 26.12 32.58
CA GLY A 488 0.62 27.35 33.35
C GLY A 488 1.88 27.54 34.19
N PRO A 489 2.21 28.79 34.57
CA PRO A 489 3.41 29.09 35.33
C PRO A 489 3.37 28.38 36.70
N SER A 490 4.23 27.39 36.89
CA SER A 490 4.22 26.52 38.08
C SER A 490 5.04 27.04 39.26
N ALA A 491 5.81 28.12 39.13
CA ALA A 491 6.61 28.62 40.25
C ALA A 491 6.73 30.15 40.24
N LYS A 492 6.53 30.76 41.41
CA LYS A 492 7.07 32.08 41.69
C LYS A 492 8.58 31.89 41.81
N ASP A 493 9.35 32.64 41.02
CA ASP A 493 10.81 32.64 41.12
C ASP A 493 11.23 33.14 42.52
N ASP A 494 11.49 32.20 43.43
CA ASP A 494 11.96 32.49 44.80
C ASP A 494 13.49 32.45 44.82
N ALA A 495 14.08 33.47 45.44
CA ALA A 495 15.53 33.54 45.66
C ALA A 495 16.05 32.32 46.43
N SER A 496 15.23 31.71 47.30
CA SER A 496 15.59 30.49 48.03
C SER A 496 15.75 29.27 47.11
N GLU A 497 14.86 29.13 46.11
CA GLU A 497 14.88 28.04 45.15
C GLU A 497 16.07 28.19 44.19
N ARG A 498 16.36 29.43 43.74
CA ARG A 498 17.53 29.71 42.91
C ARG A 498 18.85 29.36 43.61
N ALA A 499 18.97 29.66 44.90
CA ALA A 499 20.16 29.28 45.68
C ALA A 499 20.31 27.75 45.80
N SER A 500 19.20 27.03 45.96
CA SER A 500 19.20 25.55 45.96
C SER A 500 19.62 24.98 44.60
N ASP A 501 19.09 25.51 43.50
CA ASP A 501 19.45 25.10 42.15
C ASP A 501 20.97 25.28 41.91
N TRP A 502 21.54 26.43 42.29
CA TRP A 502 22.98 26.67 42.17
C TRP A 502 23.84 25.72 43.00
N LEU A 503 23.39 25.31 44.19
CA LEU A 503 24.10 24.30 44.98
C LEU A 503 24.13 22.94 44.27
N VAL A 504 23.03 22.54 43.62
CA VAL A 504 22.94 21.30 42.83
C VAL A 504 23.86 21.39 41.61
N LEU A 505 23.76 22.46 40.82
CA LEU A 505 24.58 22.69 39.63
C LEU A 505 26.07 22.76 39.97
N GLY A 506 26.43 23.43 41.06
CA GLY A 506 27.81 23.53 41.54
C GLY A 506 28.40 22.18 41.97
N ARG A 507 27.60 21.31 42.61
CA ARG A 507 28.03 19.94 42.94
C ARG A 507 28.24 19.10 41.68
N HIS A 508 27.31 19.18 40.73
CA HIS A 508 27.38 18.43 39.49
C HIS A 508 28.62 18.81 38.66
N LEU A 509 28.85 20.12 38.47
CA LEU A 509 30.03 20.63 37.78
C LEU A 509 31.34 20.18 38.46
N ARG A 510 31.36 20.13 39.80
CA ARG A 510 32.53 19.63 40.54
C ARG A 510 32.75 18.14 40.30
N GLN A 511 31.69 17.35 40.23
CA GLN A 511 31.76 15.92 39.91
C GLN A 511 32.23 15.69 38.47
N GLU A 512 31.72 16.44 37.49
CA GLU A 512 32.18 16.37 36.09
C GLU A 512 33.67 16.72 35.95
N ARG A 513 34.12 17.80 36.61
CA ARG A 513 35.54 18.16 36.63
C ARG A 513 36.41 17.07 37.27
N LEU A 514 35.91 16.40 38.30
CA LEU A 514 36.61 15.29 38.94
C LEU A 514 36.63 14.04 38.07
N SER A 515 35.55 13.73 37.35
CA SER A 515 35.53 12.62 36.40
C SER A 515 36.44 12.88 35.21
N ASP A 516 36.45 14.10 34.66
CA ASP A 516 37.36 14.52 33.60
C ASP A 516 38.82 14.46 34.06
N ALA A 517 39.11 14.95 35.27
CA ALA A 517 40.44 14.86 35.85
C ALA A 517 40.87 13.40 36.05
N LYS A 518 39.97 12.53 36.54
CA LYS A 518 40.22 11.09 36.67
C LYS A 518 40.43 10.42 35.31
N GLN A 519 39.62 10.72 34.31
CA GLN A 519 39.77 10.17 32.96
C GLN A 519 41.06 10.64 32.30
N LYS A 520 41.43 11.92 32.44
CA LYS A 520 42.72 12.44 31.96
C LYS A 520 43.90 11.81 32.70
N LEU A 521 43.78 11.58 34.01
CA LEU A 521 44.80 10.90 34.81
C LEU A 521 44.94 9.42 34.40
N ILE A 522 43.84 8.69 34.26
CA ILE A 522 43.83 7.29 33.82
C ILE A 522 44.35 7.19 32.39
N GLY A 523 43.89 8.05 31.48
CA GLY A 523 44.39 8.12 30.11
C GLY A 523 45.87 8.47 30.05
N GLY A 524 46.35 9.39 30.90
CA GLY A 524 47.76 9.73 31.04
C GLY A 524 48.61 8.58 31.56
N VAL A 525 48.14 7.85 32.57
CA VAL A 525 48.79 6.66 33.14
C VAL A 525 48.83 5.52 32.13
N LEU A 526 47.73 5.26 31.41
CA LEU A 526 47.69 4.24 30.36
C LEU A 526 48.59 4.59 29.18
N ALA A 527 48.65 5.87 28.78
CA ALA A 527 49.56 6.33 27.73
C ALA A 527 51.03 6.17 28.14
N THR A 528 51.39 6.50 29.39
CA THR A 528 52.75 6.28 29.91
C THR A 528 53.08 4.80 30.05
N LEU A 529 52.15 3.96 30.51
CA LEU A 529 52.34 2.50 30.54
C LEU A 529 52.54 1.94 29.13
N GLY A 530 51.74 2.40 28.16
CA GLY A 530 51.87 2.02 26.75
C GLY A 530 53.23 2.39 26.17
N ILE A 531 53.75 3.58 26.49
CA ILE A 531 55.11 4.02 26.12
C ILE A 531 56.17 3.12 26.76
N VAL A 532 56.04 2.79 28.05
CA VAL A 532 56.99 1.91 28.75
C VAL A 532 57.00 0.49 28.17
N VAL A 533 55.82 -0.06 27.84
CA VAL A 533 55.70 -1.37 27.18
C VAL A 533 56.31 -1.32 25.78
N ALA A 534 56.03 -0.29 24.99
CA ALA A 534 56.61 -0.10 23.66
C ALA A 534 58.14 0.03 23.71
N LEU A 535 58.69 0.79 24.67
CA LEU A 535 60.13 0.93 24.87
C LEU A 535 60.79 -0.38 25.32
N LYS A 536 60.14 -1.15 26.21
CA LYS A 536 60.62 -2.49 26.58
C LYS A 536 60.60 -3.45 25.41
N TRP A 537 59.56 -3.40 24.58
CA TRP A 537 59.44 -4.23 23.39
C TRP A 537 60.52 -3.86 22.35
N LEU A 538 60.77 -2.57 22.16
CA LEU A 538 61.84 -2.05 21.31
C LEU A 538 63.23 -2.49 21.81
N SER A 539 63.47 -2.40 23.12
CA SER A 539 64.73 -2.88 23.74
C SER A 539 64.92 -4.38 23.53
N PHE A 540 63.88 -5.18 23.74
CA PHE A 540 63.91 -6.62 23.50
C PHE A 540 64.17 -6.96 22.02
N ALA A 541 63.53 -6.24 21.10
CA ALA A 541 63.75 -6.40 19.67
C ALA A 541 65.18 -6.04 19.25
N LEU A 542 65.76 -4.98 19.81
CA LEU A 542 67.15 -4.56 19.54
C LEU A 542 68.19 -5.55 20.08
N GLU A 543 67.93 -6.23 21.21
CA GLU A 543 68.82 -7.27 21.75
C GLU A 543 68.84 -8.55 20.90
N HIS A 544 67.80 -8.80 20.11
CA HIS A 544 67.67 -10.00 19.27
C HIS A 544 67.97 -9.76 17.78
N ILE A 545 68.52 -8.60 17.43
CA ILE A 545 69.05 -8.37 16.08
C ILE A 545 70.37 -9.15 15.97
N PRO A 546 70.48 -10.12 15.04
CA PRO A 546 71.73 -10.84 14.82
C PRO A 546 72.84 -9.84 14.45
N LYS A 547 73.95 -9.89 15.19
CA LYS A 547 75.14 -9.10 14.89
C LYS A 547 75.90 -9.79 13.78
N ASP A 548 75.63 -9.38 12.55
CA ASP A 548 76.47 -9.64 11.38
C ASP A 548 77.47 -8.49 11.15
#